data_AF-A0A9X2B340-F1
#
_entry.id   AF-A0A9X2B340-F1
#
_cell.length_a   1.000
_cell.length_b   1.000
_cell.length_c   1.000
_cell.angle_alpha   90.00
_cell.angle_beta   90.00
_cell.angle_gamma   90.00
#
_symmetry.space_group_name_H-M   'P 1'
#
loop_
_entity.id
_entity.type
_entity.pdbx_description
1 polymer ?
#
loop_
_entity_poly.entity_id
_entity_poly.type
_entity_poly.pdbx_seq_one_letter_code
_entity_poly.pdbx_strand_id
1 'polypeptide(L)'
;MSDIEIFCDHQELNRRMKFSEYDYKELSKSLDAWKVKAEDLFYCANILELQLKNEITSISMDSRLSVSIDKISSTYMLLVGYSFELLIKTIYISRDLEPIFDHNLLSQINRLDIVINDAEKHILGRLTDVIYWEGRYPTPKKQEYFKDKRNVIVLNHDLKIVHDLYEKLKIQIN
;
A
#
# COMPACT_ATOMS: atom_id res chain seq x y z
N MET A 1 -38.20 -3.10 -3.62
CA MET A 1 -36.75 -3.31 -3.77
C MET A 1 -36.51 -3.51 -5.25
N SER A 2 -35.76 -2.61 -5.89
CA SER A 2 -35.37 -2.78 -7.29
C SER A 2 -34.30 -3.85 -7.37
N ASP A 3 -34.55 -4.88 -8.18
CA ASP A 3 -33.56 -5.91 -8.50
C ASP A 3 -32.34 -5.23 -9.12
N ILE A 4 -31.16 -5.47 -8.56
CA ILE A 4 -29.90 -5.04 -9.15
C ILE A 4 -29.64 -5.98 -10.33
N GLU A 5 -29.83 -5.51 -11.56
CA GLU A 5 -29.36 -6.21 -12.74
C GLU A 5 -27.82 -6.23 -12.73
N ILE A 6 -27.26 -7.40 -12.42
CA ILE A 6 -25.83 -7.64 -12.57
C ILE A 6 -25.57 -7.89 -14.06
N PHE A 7 -25.07 -6.86 -14.76
CA PHE A 7 -24.61 -6.94 -16.16
C PHE A 7 -23.25 -7.67 -16.27
N CYS A 8 -23.14 -8.86 -15.70
CA CYS A 8 -21.99 -9.73 -15.86
C CYS A 8 -22.48 -11.16 -16.00
N ASP A 9 -22.01 -11.83 -17.06
CA ASP A 9 -22.29 -13.24 -17.29
C ASP A 9 -21.94 -14.04 -16.04
N HIS A 10 -22.97 -14.63 -15.41
CA HIS A 10 -22.81 -15.48 -14.23
C HIS A 10 -21.79 -16.60 -14.46
N GLN A 11 -21.61 -17.05 -15.71
CA GLN A 11 -20.56 -18.04 -16.05
C GLN A 11 -19.16 -17.43 -15.97
N GLU A 12 -18.95 -16.20 -16.42
CA GLU A 12 -17.65 -15.50 -16.29
C GLU A 12 -17.34 -15.15 -14.83
N LEU A 13 -18.34 -14.72 -14.07
CA LEU A 13 -18.23 -14.52 -12.61
C LEU A 13 -17.84 -15.83 -11.91
N ASN A 14 -18.56 -16.92 -12.20
CA ASN A 14 -18.27 -18.24 -11.63
C ASN A 14 -16.92 -18.81 -12.12
N ARG A 15 -16.48 -18.50 -13.34
CA ARG A 15 -15.15 -18.89 -13.86
C ARG A 15 -14.05 -18.15 -13.12
N ARG A 16 -14.20 -16.84 -12.87
CA ARG A 16 -13.27 -16.04 -12.06
C ARG A 16 -13.24 -16.52 -10.60
N MET A 17 -14.39 -16.89 -10.05
CA MET A 17 -14.48 -17.49 -8.72
C MET A 17 -13.88 -18.90 -8.65
N LYS A 18 -13.99 -19.73 -9.70
CA LYS A 18 -13.30 -21.04 -9.75
C LYS A 18 -11.78 -20.91 -9.85
N PHE A 19 -11.25 -19.86 -10.48
CA PHE A 19 -9.82 -19.53 -10.36
C PHE A 19 -9.39 -19.19 -8.93
N SER A 20 -10.34 -18.81 -8.04
CA SER A 20 -10.06 -18.60 -6.61
C SER A 20 -10.07 -19.89 -5.77
N GLU A 21 -10.31 -21.05 -6.39
CA GLU A 21 -10.10 -22.38 -5.77
C GLU A 21 -8.72 -22.97 -6.09
N TYR A 22 -7.77 -22.16 -6.61
CA TYR A 22 -6.37 -22.44 -6.28
C TYR A 22 -6.27 -22.43 -4.76
N ASP A 23 -5.96 -23.58 -4.18
CA ASP A 23 -5.96 -23.77 -2.72
C ASP A 23 -5.18 -22.60 -2.11
N TYR A 24 -5.80 -21.84 -1.20
CA TYR A 24 -5.21 -20.65 -0.59
C TYR A 24 -3.80 -20.95 -0.06
N LYS A 25 -3.57 -22.21 0.33
CA LYS A 25 -2.29 -22.79 0.71
C LYS A 25 -1.23 -22.72 -0.40
N GLU A 26 -1.58 -23.01 -1.66
CA GLU A 26 -0.67 -22.92 -2.81
C GLU A 26 -0.38 -21.45 -3.17
N LEU A 27 -1.39 -20.57 -3.13
CA LEU A 27 -1.20 -19.13 -3.36
C LEU A 27 -0.31 -18.50 -2.28
N SER A 28 -0.45 -18.92 -1.02
CA SER A 28 0.37 -18.41 0.09
C SER A 28 1.86 -18.67 -0.09
N LYS A 29 2.24 -19.65 -0.92
CA LYS A 29 3.63 -20.02 -1.22
C LYS A 29 4.10 -19.59 -2.61
N SER A 30 3.21 -19.04 -3.44
CA SER A 30 3.53 -18.69 -4.83
C SER A 30 4.22 -17.34 -4.91
N LEU A 31 5.55 -17.35 -5.09
CA LEU A 31 6.34 -16.13 -5.23
C LEU A 31 5.74 -15.15 -6.26
N ASP A 32 5.36 -15.66 -7.44
CA ASP A 32 4.78 -14.86 -8.52
C ASP A 32 3.44 -14.21 -8.12
N ALA A 33 2.57 -14.92 -7.39
CA ALA A 33 1.28 -14.38 -6.98
C ALA A 33 1.45 -13.16 -6.06
N TRP A 34 2.36 -13.23 -5.09
CA TRP A 34 2.64 -12.12 -4.18
C TRP A 34 3.31 -10.95 -4.91
N LYS A 35 4.28 -11.25 -5.78
CA LYS A 35 4.99 -10.26 -6.58
C LYS A 35 4.06 -9.48 -7.50
N VAL A 36 3.27 -10.19 -8.31
CA VAL A 36 2.31 -9.57 -9.25
C VAL A 36 1.34 -8.69 -8.49
N LYS A 37 0.82 -9.16 -7.34
CA LYS A 37 -0.13 -8.36 -6.56
C LYS A 37 0.51 -7.11 -5.95
N ALA A 38 1.77 -7.19 -5.51
CA ALA A 38 2.52 -6.02 -5.05
C ALA A 38 2.69 -4.99 -6.18
N GLU A 39 3.08 -5.44 -7.37
CA GLU A 39 3.27 -4.61 -8.56
C GLU A 39 1.96 -3.97 -9.05
N ASP A 40 0.85 -4.70 -9.05
CA ASP A 40 -0.48 -4.18 -9.40
C ASP A 40 -0.88 -3.01 -8.50
N LEU A 41 -0.70 -3.16 -7.18
CA LEU A 41 -1.02 -2.10 -6.21
C LEU A 41 -0.11 -0.89 -6.37
N PHE A 42 1.19 -1.11 -6.64
CA PHE A 42 2.13 -0.02 -6.90
C PHE A 42 1.78 0.72 -8.18
N TYR A 43 1.39 0.00 -9.23
CA TYR A 43 0.91 0.57 -10.49
C TYR A 43 -0.31 1.45 -10.27
N CYS A 44 -1.32 0.97 -9.52
CA CYS A 44 -2.48 1.78 -9.16
C CYS A 44 -2.11 3.02 -8.34
N ALA A 45 -1.18 2.90 -7.39
CA ALA A 45 -0.67 4.03 -6.63
C ALA A 45 0.00 5.07 -7.54
N ASN A 46 0.80 4.63 -8.52
CA ASN A 46 1.48 5.53 -9.46
C ASN A 46 0.51 6.33 -10.34
N ILE A 47 -0.66 5.80 -10.67
CA ILE A 47 -1.72 6.57 -11.35
C ILE A 47 -2.18 7.74 -10.47
N LEU A 48 -2.38 7.51 -9.17
CA LEU A 48 -2.75 8.57 -8.22
C LEU A 48 -1.60 9.55 -7.98
N GLU A 49 -0.36 9.07 -8.00
CA GLU A 49 0.83 9.91 -7.87
C GLU A 49 0.92 10.98 -8.95
N LEU A 50 0.56 10.64 -10.20
CA LEU A 50 0.53 11.61 -11.30
C LEU A 50 -0.43 12.77 -10.98
N GLN A 51 -1.56 12.49 -10.34
CA GLN A 51 -2.50 13.52 -9.90
C GLN A 51 -1.93 14.33 -8.74
N LEU A 52 -1.35 13.66 -7.73
CA LEU A 52 -0.69 14.33 -6.59
C LEU A 52 0.42 15.28 -7.04
N LYS A 53 1.28 14.86 -7.98
CA LYS A 53 2.37 15.70 -8.51
C LYS A 53 1.85 16.98 -9.16
N ASN A 54 0.76 16.89 -9.93
CA ASN A 54 0.13 18.06 -10.55
C ASN A 54 -0.43 19.01 -9.49
N GLU A 55 -1.08 18.47 -8.45
CA GLU A 55 -1.62 19.26 -7.34
C GLU A 55 -0.49 19.93 -6.54
N ILE A 56 0.54 19.18 -6.12
CA ILE A 56 1.68 19.71 -5.34
C ILE A 56 2.42 20.81 -6.12
N THR A 57 2.60 20.65 -7.43
CA THR A 57 3.27 21.66 -8.27
C THR A 57 2.45 22.96 -8.38
N SER A 58 1.12 22.87 -8.26
CA SER A 58 0.22 24.03 -8.29
C SER A 58 0.12 24.81 -6.97
N ILE A 59 0.70 24.31 -5.88
CA ILE A 59 0.52 24.79 -4.49
C ILE A 59 1.52 25.89 -4.09
N SER A 60 2.02 26.66 -5.05
CA SER A 60 2.58 27.98 -4.75
C SER A 60 1.44 29.00 -4.57
N MET A 61 1.07 29.27 -3.31
CA MET A 61 0.08 30.29 -2.85
C MET A 61 -1.42 29.92 -2.88
N ASP A 62 -1.95 29.31 -1.81
CA ASP A 62 -3.12 29.77 -1.01
C ASP A 62 -3.58 28.65 -0.04
N SER A 63 -3.98 29.06 1.17
CA SER A 63 -4.34 28.23 2.34
C SER A 63 -5.62 27.38 2.18
N ARG A 64 -6.37 27.55 1.09
CA ARG A 64 -7.62 26.83 0.81
C ARG A 64 -7.42 25.47 0.10
N LEU A 65 -6.18 25.13 -0.28
CA LEU A 65 -5.81 23.94 -1.07
C LEU A 65 -5.38 22.71 -0.26
N SER A 66 -5.29 22.78 1.08
CA SER A 66 -5.00 21.61 1.92
C SER A 66 -6.00 20.45 1.71
N VAL A 67 -7.23 20.78 1.28
CA VAL A 67 -8.33 19.83 1.15
C VAL A 67 -8.21 18.88 -0.07
N SER A 68 -7.48 19.20 -1.15
CA SER A 68 -7.37 18.28 -2.31
C SER A 68 -6.23 17.28 -2.18
N ILE A 69 -5.05 17.73 -1.71
CA ILE A 69 -3.95 16.83 -1.33
C ILE A 69 -4.48 15.80 -0.33
N ASP A 70 -5.25 16.23 0.67
CA ASP A 70 -5.82 15.35 1.68
C ASP A 70 -6.75 14.25 1.11
N LYS A 71 -7.41 14.49 -0.04
CA LYS A 71 -8.35 13.52 -0.64
C LYS A 71 -7.64 12.33 -1.28
N ILE A 72 -6.55 12.59 -2.01
CA ILE A 72 -5.86 11.54 -2.79
C ILE A 72 -4.73 10.92 -1.99
N SER A 73 -4.07 11.69 -1.10
CA SER A 73 -2.88 11.25 -0.37
C SER A 73 -3.12 10.03 0.51
N SER A 74 -4.28 9.97 1.19
CA SER A 74 -4.65 8.82 2.01
C SER A 74 -4.75 7.53 1.20
N THR A 75 -5.44 7.58 0.06
CA THR A 75 -5.64 6.44 -0.82
C THR A 75 -4.34 6.04 -1.49
N TYR A 76 -3.52 7.00 -1.93
CA TYR A 76 -2.18 6.74 -2.45
C TYR A 76 -1.32 6.01 -1.42
N MET A 77 -1.17 6.56 -0.22
CA MET A 77 -0.35 5.95 0.83
C MET A 77 -0.89 4.57 1.25
N LEU A 78 -2.20 4.33 1.15
CA LEU A 78 -2.77 3.02 1.43
C LEU A 78 -2.39 1.99 0.39
N LEU A 79 -2.49 2.33 -0.90
CA LEU A 79 -2.09 1.45 -1.99
C LEU A 79 -0.59 1.18 -1.96
N VAL A 80 0.23 2.20 -1.72
CA VAL A 80 1.68 2.04 -1.48
C VAL A 80 1.92 1.13 -0.28
N GLY A 81 1.21 1.34 0.83
CA GLY A 81 1.37 0.54 2.04
C GLY A 81 1.09 -0.95 1.80
N TYR A 82 -0.02 -1.29 1.16
CA TYR A 82 -0.31 -2.68 0.82
C TYR A 82 0.68 -3.24 -0.19
N SER A 83 1.08 -2.45 -1.18
CA SER A 83 2.10 -2.86 -2.14
C SER A 83 3.42 -3.22 -1.45
N PHE A 84 3.88 -2.39 -0.51
CA PHE A 84 5.06 -2.64 0.30
C PHE A 84 4.91 -3.88 1.18
N GLU A 85 3.77 -4.05 1.85
CA GLU A 85 3.52 -5.25 2.66
C GLU A 85 3.66 -6.52 1.83
N LEU A 86 3.04 -6.56 0.65
CA LEU A 86 3.13 -7.71 -0.24
C LEU A 86 4.53 -7.90 -0.82
N LEU A 87 5.23 -6.82 -1.17
CA LEU A 87 6.61 -6.89 -1.63
C LEU A 87 7.52 -7.47 -0.55
N ILE A 88 7.36 -7.01 0.69
CA ILE A 88 8.12 -7.53 1.85
C ILE A 88 7.84 -9.01 2.04
N LYS A 89 6.57 -9.44 2.00
CA LYS A 89 6.20 -10.85 2.09
C LYS A 89 6.72 -11.68 0.91
N THR A 90 6.81 -11.09 -0.29
CA THR A 90 7.49 -11.70 -1.43
C THR A 90 8.97 -12.00 -1.11
N ILE A 91 9.67 -11.09 -0.40
CA ILE A 91 11.06 -11.32 0.04
C ILE A 91 11.16 -12.44 1.09
N TYR A 92 10.17 -12.59 1.97
CA TYR A 92 10.11 -13.75 2.87
C TYR A 92 10.08 -15.05 2.05
N ILE A 93 9.13 -15.14 1.11
CA ILE A 93 8.94 -16.34 0.28
C ILE A 93 10.18 -16.61 -0.58
N SER A 94 10.81 -15.59 -1.17
CA SER A 94 12.02 -15.77 -1.99
C SER A 94 13.24 -16.24 -1.19
N ARG A 95 13.17 -16.19 0.14
CA ARG A 95 14.22 -16.64 1.07
C ARG A 95 13.81 -17.92 1.82
N ASP A 96 12.76 -18.60 1.37
CA ASP A 96 12.17 -19.78 2.03
C ASP A 96 11.80 -19.51 3.51
N LEU A 97 11.36 -18.29 3.81
CA LEU A 97 10.85 -17.88 5.12
C LEU A 97 9.33 -17.78 5.11
N GLU A 98 8.71 -18.11 6.25
CA GLU A 98 7.26 -17.94 6.43
C GLU A 98 6.89 -16.46 6.57
N PRO A 99 5.99 -15.93 5.72
CA PRO A 99 5.51 -14.55 5.83
C PRO A 99 4.83 -14.29 7.17
N ILE A 100 5.06 -13.09 7.72
CA ILE A 100 4.40 -12.66 8.95
C ILE A 100 3.09 -11.97 8.59
N PHE A 101 1.98 -12.47 9.14
CA PHE A 101 0.66 -11.87 8.97
C PHE A 101 0.42 -10.75 9.99
N ASP A 102 1.24 -9.70 9.90
CA ASP A 102 1.11 -8.44 10.61
C ASP A 102 1.21 -7.28 9.60
N HIS A 103 0.71 -6.11 9.97
CA HIS A 103 0.75 -4.90 9.15
C HIS A 103 1.93 -3.97 9.48
N ASN A 104 2.72 -4.29 10.52
CA ASN A 104 3.88 -3.49 10.88
C ASN A 104 5.05 -3.74 9.92
N LEU A 105 5.22 -2.83 8.95
CA LEU A 105 6.22 -2.98 7.89
C LEU A 105 7.65 -2.92 8.43
N LEU A 106 7.90 -2.06 9.43
CA LEU A 106 9.22 -1.91 10.04
C LEU A 106 9.63 -3.19 10.79
N SER A 107 8.71 -3.78 11.55
CA SER A 107 8.92 -5.06 12.23
C SER A 107 9.26 -6.18 11.24
N GLN A 108 8.55 -6.22 10.10
CA GLN A 108 8.79 -7.21 9.05
C GLN A 108 10.14 -7.03 8.35
N ILE A 109 10.53 -5.79 8.03
CA ILE A 109 11.83 -5.48 7.41
C ILE A 109 12.99 -5.81 8.34
N ASN A 110 12.89 -5.47 9.64
CA ASN A 110 13.96 -5.72 10.59
C ASN A 110 14.31 -7.21 10.74
N ARG A 111 13.34 -8.11 10.52
CA ARG A 111 13.55 -9.56 10.56
C ARG A 111 14.19 -10.14 9.29
N LEU A 112 14.23 -9.36 8.22
CA LEU A 112 14.89 -9.73 6.97
C LEU A 112 16.35 -9.23 6.89
N ASP A 113 16.86 -8.62 7.96
CA ASP A 113 18.20 -8.01 8.02
C ASP A 113 18.48 -7.02 6.86
N ILE A 114 17.43 -6.37 6.34
CA ILE A 114 17.55 -5.35 5.30
C ILE A 114 17.86 -4.01 5.98
N VAL A 115 19.02 -3.45 5.64
CA VAL A 115 19.45 -2.14 6.16
C VAL A 115 18.58 -1.04 5.55
N ILE A 116 17.91 -0.26 6.40
CA ILE A 116 17.16 0.93 6.00
C ILE A 116 17.66 2.18 6.74
N ASN A 117 17.56 3.34 6.08
CA ASN A 117 17.92 4.63 6.69
C ASN A 117 16.73 5.27 7.43
N ASP A 118 16.97 6.38 8.13
CA ASP A 118 15.93 7.05 8.94
C ASP A 118 14.75 7.58 8.11
N ALA A 119 14.99 8.03 6.89
CA ALA A 119 13.94 8.51 5.99
C ALA A 119 13.06 7.36 5.50
N GLU A 120 13.67 6.24 5.11
CA GLU A 120 12.98 4.99 4.75
C GLU A 120 12.16 4.47 5.94
N LYS A 121 12.75 4.46 7.14
CA LYS A 121 12.07 4.08 8.38
C LYS A 121 10.86 4.97 8.68
N HIS A 122 10.99 6.27 8.47
CA HIS A 122 9.89 7.21 8.64
C HIS A 122 8.73 6.92 7.66
N ILE A 123 9.03 6.67 6.39
CA ILE A 123 8.03 6.27 5.38
C ILE A 123 7.36 4.96 5.76
N LEU A 124 8.10 3.92 6.13
CA LEU A 124 7.53 2.62 6.54
C LEU A 124 6.62 2.75 7.77
N GLY A 125 6.97 3.63 8.71
CA GLY A 125 6.13 3.94 9.87
C GLY A 125 4.79 4.55 9.46
N ARG A 126 4.82 5.57 8.59
CA ARG A 126 3.61 6.21 8.06
C ARG A 126 2.75 5.24 7.25
N LEU A 127 3.36 4.41 6.40
CA LEU A 127 2.64 3.38 5.66
C LEU A 127 1.98 2.36 6.60
N THR A 128 2.68 1.94 7.65
CA THR A 128 2.12 1.06 8.70
C THR A 128 0.87 1.69 9.34
N ASP A 129 0.94 2.98 9.69
CA ASP A 129 -0.16 3.70 10.30
C ASP A 129 -1.39 3.79 9.39
N VAL A 130 -1.18 4.03 8.10
CA VAL A 130 -2.22 4.05 7.05
C VAL A 130 -2.84 2.67 6.85
N ILE A 131 -2.01 1.61 6.78
CA ILE A 131 -2.50 0.23 6.67
C ILE A 131 -3.33 -0.17 7.88
N TYR A 132 -2.96 0.23 9.11
CA TYR A 132 -3.79 -0.07 10.27
C TYR A 132 -5.07 0.74 10.28
N TRP A 133 -5.00 2.02 9.93
CA TRP A 133 -6.14 2.88 10.16
C TRP A 133 -6.16 4.19 9.36
N GLU A 134 -5.06 4.95 9.31
CA GLU A 134 -5.09 6.34 8.86
C GLU A 134 -5.63 6.49 7.43
N GLY A 135 -6.62 7.36 7.24
CA GLY A 135 -7.17 7.66 5.92
C GLY A 135 -8.15 6.62 5.35
N ARG A 136 -8.35 5.46 6.00
CA ARG A 136 -9.39 4.48 5.61
C ARG A 136 -10.76 4.76 6.20
N TYR A 137 -10.79 5.33 7.40
CA TYR A 137 -12.01 5.62 8.12
C TYR A 137 -11.97 7.07 8.62
N PRO A 138 -13.13 7.73 8.76
CA PRO A 138 -13.20 9.09 9.29
C PRO A 138 -12.91 9.17 10.81
N THR A 139 -12.71 8.03 11.49
CA THR A 139 -12.56 7.98 12.96
C THR A 139 -11.56 6.90 13.42
N PRO A 140 -10.50 7.23 14.19
CA PRO A 140 -9.49 6.32 14.71
C PRO A 140 -10.06 5.25 15.59
N LYS A 141 -9.43 4.08 15.50
CA LYS A 141 -9.73 2.94 16.36
C LYS A 141 -9.59 3.28 17.84
N LYS A 142 -8.72 4.24 18.20
CA LYS A 142 -8.61 4.80 19.54
C LYS A 142 -8.53 6.32 19.48
N GLN A 143 -9.24 6.97 20.38
CA GLN A 143 -9.33 8.43 20.42
C GLN A 143 -7.98 9.10 20.72
N GLU A 144 -7.09 8.44 21.46
CA GLU A 144 -5.72 8.92 21.68
C GLU A 144 -4.92 9.12 20.38
N TYR A 145 -5.23 8.39 19.31
CA TYR A 145 -4.59 8.55 18.01
C TYR A 145 -5.03 9.82 17.26
N PHE A 146 -6.11 10.50 17.68
CA PHE A 146 -6.47 11.81 17.11
C PHE A 146 -5.53 12.94 17.53
N LYS A 147 -4.88 12.83 18.69
CA LYS A 147 -4.20 13.99 19.30
C LYS A 147 -2.98 14.45 18.51
N ASP A 148 -2.31 13.50 17.85
CA ASP A 148 -1.01 13.75 17.22
C ASP A 148 -0.98 13.50 15.69
N LYS A 149 -2.02 12.89 15.11
CA LYS A 149 -2.06 12.50 13.69
C LYS A 149 -3.13 13.29 12.94
N ARG A 150 -2.71 14.39 12.30
CA ARG A 150 -3.53 15.17 11.38
C ARG A 150 -3.12 14.85 9.94
N ASN A 151 -4.06 14.29 9.18
CA ASN A 151 -4.06 14.09 7.73
C ASN A 151 -2.83 13.40 7.13
N VAL A 152 -3.06 12.39 6.30
CA VAL A 152 -2.00 11.73 5.55
C VAL A 152 -1.57 12.67 4.42
N ILE A 153 -0.61 13.55 4.67
CA ILE A 153 -0.10 14.50 3.68
C ILE A 153 1.13 13.92 3.00
N VAL A 154 1.09 13.79 1.67
CA VAL A 154 2.25 13.37 0.89
C VAL A 154 3.07 14.59 0.47
N LEU A 155 4.37 14.57 0.76
CA LEU A 155 5.32 15.60 0.37
C LEU A 155 6.13 15.14 -0.85
N ASN A 156 6.67 16.09 -1.63
CA ASN A 156 7.47 15.76 -2.82
C ASN A 156 8.65 14.82 -2.54
N HIS A 157 9.32 14.98 -1.39
CA HIS A 157 10.43 14.11 -1.03
C HIS A 157 9.96 12.69 -0.65
N ASP A 158 8.72 12.53 -0.14
CA ASP A 158 8.15 11.22 0.17
C ASP A 158 8.07 10.37 -1.10
N LEU A 159 7.63 10.96 -2.21
CA LEU A 159 7.51 10.26 -3.50
C LEU A 159 8.85 9.65 -3.91
N LYS A 160 9.93 10.42 -3.84
CA LYS A 160 11.27 9.92 -4.18
C LYS A 160 11.70 8.77 -3.27
N ILE A 161 11.49 8.91 -1.96
CA ILE A 161 11.85 7.86 -0.98
C ILE A 161 11.04 6.60 -1.22
N VAL A 162 9.74 6.71 -1.51
CA VAL A 162 8.86 5.58 -1.82
C VAL A 162 9.39 4.80 -3.01
N HIS A 163 9.70 5.47 -4.14
CA HIS A 163 10.22 4.81 -5.33
C HIS A 163 11.60 4.18 -5.10
N ASP A 164 12.54 4.92 -4.51
CA ASP A 164 13.90 4.43 -4.25
C ASP A 164 13.87 3.19 -3.33
N LEU A 165 13.04 3.23 -2.27
CA LEU A 165 12.90 2.13 -1.34
C LEU A 165 12.18 0.93 -1.98
N TYR A 166 11.16 1.17 -2.81
CA TYR A 166 10.46 0.09 -3.52
C TYR A 166 11.43 -0.71 -4.41
N GLU A 167 12.24 -0.01 -5.21
CA GLU A 167 13.26 -0.65 -6.05
C GLU A 167 14.34 -1.34 -5.22
N LYS A 168 14.79 -0.71 -4.13
CA LYS A 168 15.75 -1.32 -3.18
C LYS A 168 15.23 -2.62 -2.56
N LEU A 169 13.93 -2.72 -2.29
CA LEU A 169 13.30 -3.95 -1.79
C LEU A 169 13.12 -4.96 -2.92
N LYS A 170 12.74 -4.51 -4.13
CA LYS A 170 12.55 -5.38 -5.29
C LYS A 170 13.80 -6.17 -5.66
N ILE A 171 14.99 -5.57 -5.55
CA ILE A 171 16.26 -6.26 -5.80
C ILE A 171 16.62 -7.33 -4.75
N GLN A 172 15.87 -7.44 -3.64
CA GLN A 172 16.08 -8.48 -2.62
C GLN A 172 15.42 -9.82 -2.99
N ILE A 173 14.62 -9.84 -4.05
CA ILE A 173 13.88 -11.01 -4.53
C ILE A 173 14.74 -11.70 -5.58
N ASN A 174 15.22 -12.91 -5.26
CA ASN A 174 15.97 -13.79 -6.17
C ASN A 174 15.04 -14.67 -7.00
#